data_AF-A0A5U3G528-F1
#
_entry.id   AF-A0A5U3G528-F1
#
_cell.length_a   1.000
_cell.length_b   1.000
_cell.length_c   1.000
_cell.angle_alpha   90.00
_cell.angle_beta   90.00
_cell.angle_gamma   90.00
#
_symmetry.space_group_name_H-M   'P 1'
#
loop_
_entity.id
_entity.type
_entity.pdbx_description
1 polymer ?
#
loop_
_entity_poly.entity_id
_entity_poly.type
_entity_poly.pdbx_seq_one_letter_code
_entity_poly.pdbx_strand_id
1 'polypeptide(L)'
;MTNQLIPVFDGTINNEPTLLCNARDLHDFLGVGKDFSTWIKGRIAEYGFVENQDYIAIPQKRGIGHGRGKTEYHLTLDTAKELAMVERNEKGRQVRRYFIECEKELQKRQQQQSSTVLAPHRECLPKMVYHHQSK
;
A
#
# COMPACT_ATOMS: atom_id res chain seq x y z
N MET A 1 -21.17 -5.74 0.59
CA MET A 1 -20.47 -5.02 -0.49
C MET A 1 -19.05 -5.55 -0.52
N THR A 2 -18.68 -6.38 -1.48
CA THR A 2 -17.32 -6.88 -1.59
C THR A 2 -16.43 -5.73 -2.05
N ASN A 3 -15.46 -5.33 -1.22
CA ASN A 3 -14.45 -4.35 -1.61
C ASN A 3 -13.64 -5.00 -2.73
N GLN A 4 -13.88 -4.61 -3.98
CA GLN A 4 -13.16 -5.17 -5.12
C GLN A 4 -11.74 -4.63 -5.06
N LEU A 5 -10.80 -5.50 -4.67
CA LEU A 5 -9.39 -5.16 -4.53
C LEU A 5 -8.64 -5.54 -5.81
N ILE A 6 -7.69 -4.71 -6.20
CA ILE A 6 -6.76 -5.01 -7.29
C ILE A 6 -5.80 -6.08 -6.78
N PRO A 7 -5.56 -7.17 -7.54
CA PRO A 7 -4.60 -8.19 -7.12
C PRO A 7 -3.19 -7.60 -7.01
N VAL A 8 -2.49 -8.01 -5.97
CA VAL A 8 -1.08 -7.67 -5.73
C VAL A 8 -0.29 -8.96 -5.61
N PHE A 9 0.99 -8.91 -5.94
CA PHE A 9 1.87 -10.08 -5.89
C PHE A 9 3.27 -9.67 -5.43
N ASP A 10 4.00 -10.63 -4.85
CA ASP A 10 5.38 -10.42 -4.42
C ASP A 10 6.31 -10.31 -5.64
N GLY A 11 7.16 -9.29 -5.63
CA GLY A 11 8.19 -9.09 -6.64
C GLY A 11 9.44 -8.46 -6.05
N THR A 12 10.37 -8.07 -6.92
CA THR A 12 11.59 -7.38 -6.52
C THR A 12 11.85 -6.18 -7.42
N ILE A 13 12.18 -5.05 -6.83
CA ILE A 13 12.67 -3.85 -7.53
C ILE A 13 14.03 -3.52 -6.91
N ASN A 14 15.06 -3.36 -7.75
CA ASN A 14 16.45 -3.18 -7.29
C ASN A 14 16.90 -4.23 -6.25
N ASN A 15 16.51 -5.49 -6.43
CA ASN A 15 16.77 -6.61 -5.50
C ASN A 15 16.11 -6.48 -4.11
N GLU A 16 15.28 -5.47 -3.88
CA GLU A 16 14.49 -5.34 -2.66
C GLU A 16 13.11 -6.00 -2.85
N PRO A 17 12.68 -6.88 -1.93
CA PRO A 17 11.36 -7.49 -2.00
C PRO A 17 10.28 -6.43 -1.78
N THR A 18 9.32 -6.37 -2.68
CA THR A 18 8.22 -5.40 -2.63
C THR A 18 6.94 -5.99 -3.21
N LEU A 19 5.81 -5.44 -2.79
CA LEU A 19 4.52 -5.79 -3.37
C LEU A 19 4.29 -4.98 -4.65
N LEU A 20 3.92 -5.69 -5.70
CA LEU A 20 3.68 -5.13 -7.02
C LEU A 20 2.22 -5.29 -7.44
N CYS A 21 1.79 -4.38 -8.30
CA CYS A 21 0.47 -4.35 -8.93
C CYS A 21 0.64 -4.36 -10.46
N ASN A 22 -0.16 -5.14 -11.17
CA ASN A 22 -0.20 -5.06 -12.62
C ASN A 22 -0.89 -3.75 -13.06
N ALA A 23 -0.25 -2.96 -13.91
CA ALA A 23 -0.78 -1.68 -14.34
C ALA A 23 -2.05 -1.81 -15.20
N ARG A 24 -2.25 -2.93 -15.92
CA ARG A 24 -3.48 -3.17 -16.68
C ARG A 24 -4.66 -3.44 -15.76
N ASP A 25 -4.47 -4.27 -14.74
CA ASP A 25 -5.52 -4.53 -13.76
C ASP A 25 -5.93 -3.23 -13.06
N LEU A 26 -4.97 -2.34 -12.76
CA LEU A 26 -5.22 -1.01 -12.26
C LEU A 26 -6.00 -0.14 -13.27
N HIS A 27 -5.57 -0.11 -14.53
CA HIS A 27 -6.23 0.65 -15.61
C HIS A 27 -7.71 0.24 -15.79
N ASP A 28 -7.96 -1.07 -15.84
CA ASP A 28 -9.29 -1.66 -15.96
C ASP A 28 -10.13 -1.37 -14.72
N PHE A 29 -9.56 -1.52 -13.52
CA PHE A 29 -10.24 -1.21 -12.26
C PHE A 29 -10.66 0.25 -12.16
N LEU A 30 -9.79 1.17 -12.60
CA LEU A 30 -10.06 2.60 -12.61
C LEU A 30 -11.05 3.00 -13.71
N GLY A 31 -11.31 2.15 -14.70
CA GLY A 31 -12.23 2.42 -15.80
C GLY A 31 -11.77 3.57 -16.69
N VAL A 32 -10.46 3.68 -16.91
CA VAL A 32 -9.87 4.76 -17.71
C VAL A 32 -10.17 4.56 -19.19
N GLY A 33 -10.77 5.57 -19.84
CA GLY A 33 -11.17 5.47 -21.25
C GLY A 33 -10.04 5.58 -22.27
N LYS A 34 -8.87 6.13 -21.89
CA LYS A 34 -7.69 6.20 -22.77
C LYS A 34 -7.07 4.80 -22.91
N ASP A 35 -6.54 4.47 -24.08
CA ASP A 35 -5.85 3.18 -24.28
C ASP A 35 -4.68 3.02 -23.28
N PHE A 36 -4.50 1.80 -22.80
CA PHE A 36 -3.52 1.49 -21.75
C PHE A 36 -2.11 2.02 -22.06
N SER A 37 -1.64 1.86 -23.31
CA SER A 37 -0.26 2.20 -23.65
C SER A 37 -0.02 3.70 -23.64
N THR A 38 -0.95 4.48 -24.17
CA THR A 38 -0.88 5.95 -24.12
C THR A 38 -1.10 6.44 -22.70
N TRP A 39 -2.00 5.81 -21.95
CA TRP A 39 -2.27 6.16 -20.56
C TRP A 39 -1.05 5.97 -19.67
N ILE A 40 -0.48 4.76 -19.59
CA ILE A 40 0.59 4.46 -18.64
C ILE A 40 1.85 5.28 -18.94
N LYS A 41 2.22 5.44 -20.21
CA LYS A 41 3.36 6.26 -20.63
C LYS A 41 3.13 7.74 -20.31
N GLY A 42 1.91 8.22 -20.54
CA GLY A 42 1.53 9.59 -20.19
C GLY A 42 1.68 9.85 -18.70
N ARG A 43 1.20 8.93 -17.85
CA ARG A 43 1.29 9.09 -16.39
C ARG A 43 2.72 8.95 -15.86
N ILE A 44 3.50 8.00 -16.37
CA ILE A 44 4.93 7.88 -16.03
C ILE A 44 5.66 9.18 -16.33
N ALA A 45 5.43 9.77 -17.51
CA ALA A 45 6.08 11.02 -17.89
C ALA A 45 5.56 12.24 -17.10
N GLU A 46 4.26 12.34 -16.87
CA GLU A 46 3.62 13.47 -16.18
C GLU A 46 4.05 13.55 -14.70
N TYR A 47 4.17 12.40 -14.02
CA TYR A 47 4.50 12.32 -12.60
C TYR A 47 5.97 12.00 -12.34
N GLY A 48 6.76 11.77 -13.39
CA GLY A 48 8.20 11.54 -13.27
C GLY A 48 8.55 10.20 -12.61
N PHE A 49 7.72 9.17 -12.77
CA PHE A 49 8.01 7.84 -12.23
C PHE A 49 9.28 7.25 -12.87
N VAL A 50 10.10 6.63 -12.04
CA VAL A 50 11.43 6.13 -12.38
C VAL A 50 11.38 4.61 -12.51
N GLU A 51 11.91 4.10 -13.63
CA GLU A 51 12.04 2.66 -13.85
C GLU A 51 13.03 2.05 -12.86
N ASN A 52 12.72 0.85 -12.36
CA ASN A 52 13.41 0.18 -11.26
C ASN A 52 13.35 0.95 -9.93
N GLN A 53 12.41 1.88 -9.76
CA GLN A 53 12.10 2.48 -8.46
C GLN A 53 10.59 2.41 -8.23
N ASP A 54 9.82 3.00 -9.15
CA ASP A 54 8.37 3.11 -9.08
C ASP A 54 7.68 1.99 -9.87
N TYR A 55 8.35 1.48 -10.92
CA TYR A 55 7.81 0.43 -11.78
C TYR A 55 8.90 -0.40 -12.47
N ILE A 56 8.49 -1.53 -13.04
CA ILE A 56 9.27 -2.37 -13.96
C ILE A 56 8.53 -2.44 -15.29
N ALA A 57 9.22 -2.14 -16.40
CA ALA A 57 8.69 -2.41 -17.73
C ALA A 57 9.09 -3.82 -18.20
N ILE A 58 8.10 -4.61 -18.59
CA ILE A 58 8.30 -5.97 -19.10
C ILE A 58 7.98 -5.96 -20.59
N PRO A 59 9.00 -5.84 -21.46
CA PRO A 59 8.79 -5.94 -22.90
C PRO A 59 8.43 -7.38 -23.26
N GLN A 60 7.26 -7.57 -23.89
CA GLN A 60 6.88 -8.86 -24.43
C GLN A 60 7.51 -9.03 -25.82
N LYS A 61 8.36 -10.06 -25.94
CA LYS A 61 8.88 -10.50 -27.23
C LYS A 61 7.72 -10.92 -28.13
N ARG A 62 7.81 -10.60 -29.41
CA ARG A 62 6.80 -11.04 -30.38
C ARG A 62 7.17 -12.39 -30.97
N GLY A 63 6.15 -13.12 -31.42
CA GLY A 63 6.31 -14.13 -32.46
C GLY A 63 6.73 -13.50 -33.80
N ILE A 64 7.17 -14.34 -34.74
CA ILE A 64 7.64 -13.95 -36.08
C ILE A 64 6.50 -13.21 -36.82
N GLY A 65 6.61 -11.88 -36.98
CA GLY A 65 5.62 -11.05 -37.69
C GLY A 65 5.77 -9.52 -37.51
N HIS A 66 5.15 -8.74 -38.41
CA HIS A 66 5.14 -7.27 -38.41
C HIS A 66 4.05 -6.69 -37.48
N GLY A 67 4.44 -5.93 -36.45
CA GLY A 67 3.54 -5.27 -35.48
C GLY A 67 4.28 -4.27 -34.59
N ARG A 68 3.67 -3.78 -33.49
CA ARG A 68 4.34 -3.07 -32.38
C ARG A 68 4.36 -3.98 -31.13
N GLY A 69 5.47 -3.96 -30.37
CA GLY A 69 5.65 -4.84 -29.20
C GLY A 69 4.76 -4.38 -28.07
N LYS A 70 4.23 -5.31 -27.27
CA LYS A 70 3.49 -4.96 -26.06
C LYS A 70 4.47 -4.84 -24.91
N THR A 71 4.25 -3.86 -24.05
CA THR A 71 5.01 -3.68 -22.81
C THR A 71 4.01 -3.73 -21.68
N GLU A 72 4.24 -4.64 -20.75
CA GLU A 72 3.52 -4.72 -19.49
C GLU A 72 4.27 -3.90 -18.43
N TYR A 73 3.55 -3.41 -17.43
CA TYR A 73 4.15 -2.62 -16.36
C TYR A 73 3.70 -3.19 -15.02
N HIS A 74 4.66 -3.39 -14.12
CA HIS A 74 4.39 -3.71 -12.73
C HIS A 74 4.80 -2.53 -11.88
N LEU A 75 3.86 -2.02 -11.10
CA LEU A 75 4.00 -0.81 -10.30
C LEU A 75 4.21 -1.20 -8.84
N THR A 76 4.97 -0.40 -8.10
CA THR A 76 4.90 -0.47 -6.63
C THR A 76 3.49 -0.14 -6.15
N LEU A 77 3.16 -0.57 -4.94
CA LEU A 77 1.90 -0.18 -4.32
C LEU A 77 1.76 1.34 -4.20
N ASP A 78 2.82 2.06 -3.87
CA ASP A 78 2.74 3.51 -3.68
C ASP A 78 2.48 4.23 -5.00
N THR A 79 3.17 3.83 -6.07
CA THR A 79 2.90 4.32 -7.42
C THR A 79 1.48 4.00 -7.88
N ALA A 80 0.98 2.79 -7.63
CA ALA A 80 -0.39 2.41 -7.98
C ALA A 80 -1.44 3.22 -7.21
N LYS A 81 -1.21 3.51 -5.93
CA LYS A 81 -2.06 4.40 -5.11
C LYS A 81 -2.08 5.80 -5.68
N GLU A 82 -0.91 6.35 -5.99
CA GLU A 82 -0.80 7.70 -6.55
C GLU A 82 -1.55 7.80 -7.88
N LEU A 83 -1.33 6.85 -8.79
CA LEU A 83 -2.08 6.75 -10.05
C LEU A 83 -3.59 6.72 -9.85
N ALA A 84 -4.08 5.88 -8.93
CA ALA A 84 -5.50 5.83 -8.62
C ALA A 84 -6.05 7.20 -8.16
N MET A 85 -5.30 7.93 -7.34
CA MET A 85 -5.73 9.24 -6.85
C MET A 85 -5.77 10.32 -7.94
N VAL A 86 -4.85 10.28 -8.91
CA VAL A 86 -4.74 11.30 -9.95
C VAL A 86 -5.71 11.12 -11.13
N GLU A 87 -6.34 9.94 -11.26
CA GLU A 87 -7.39 9.73 -12.26
C GLU A 87 -8.68 10.52 -12.00
N ARG A 88 -8.85 11.11 -10.80
CA ARG A 88 -9.98 11.98 -10.45
C ARG A 88 -11.37 11.37 -10.73
N ASN A 89 -11.48 10.05 -10.63
CA ASN A 89 -12.72 9.32 -10.81
C ASN A 89 -13.23 8.73 -9.48
N GLU A 90 -14.42 8.13 -9.49
CA GLU A 90 -15.04 7.59 -8.27
C GLU A 90 -14.22 6.44 -7.66
N LYS A 91 -13.54 5.64 -8.48
CA LYS A 91 -12.64 4.57 -8.02
C LYS A 91 -11.40 5.14 -7.33
N GLY A 92 -10.79 6.17 -7.89
CA GLY A 92 -9.71 6.92 -7.27
C GLY A 92 -10.11 7.56 -5.94
N ARG A 93 -11.33 8.09 -5.87
CA ARG A 93 -11.90 8.62 -4.63
C ARG A 93 -12.07 7.53 -3.57
N GLN A 94 -12.53 6.34 -3.95
CA GLN A 94 -12.64 5.18 -3.04
C GLN A 94 -11.28 4.78 -2.51
N VAL A 95 -10.28 4.67 -3.37
CA VAL A 95 -8.89 4.36 -2.99
C VAL A 95 -8.38 5.39 -1.98
N ARG A 96 -8.50 6.69 -2.28
CA ARG A 96 -8.10 7.76 -1.35
C ARG A 96 -8.78 7.66 0.01
N ARG A 97 -10.10 7.43 0.04
CA ARG A 97 -10.88 7.32 1.29
C ARG A 97 -10.42 6.12 2.12
N TYR A 98 -10.20 4.98 1.47
CA TYR A 98 -9.71 3.77 2.11
C TYR A 98 -8.34 3.99 2.79
N PHE A 99 -7.38 4.61 2.09
CA PHE A 99 -6.06 4.86 2.68
C PHE A 99 -6.12 5.85 3.85
N ILE A 100 -6.91 6.93 3.74
CA ILE A 100 -7.13 7.87 4.86
C ILE A 100 -7.75 7.16 6.07
N GLU A 101 -8.67 6.23 5.84
CA GLU A 101 -9.28 5.45 6.91
C GLU A 101 -8.26 4.51 7.57
N CYS A 102 -7.45 3.80 6.79
CA CYS A 102 -6.36 2.97 7.31
C CYS A 102 -5.36 3.77 8.13
N GLU A 103 -4.95 4.96 7.69
CA GLU A 103 -4.04 5.85 8.43
C GLU A 103 -4.66 6.28 9.78
N LYS A 104 -5.94 6.66 9.78
CA LYS A 104 -6.66 7.02 11.02
C LYS A 104 -6.71 5.85 12.00
N GLU A 105 -7.01 4.65 11.52
CA GLU A 105 -7.05 3.45 12.37
C GLU A 105 -5.67 3.08 12.91
N LEU A 106 -4.63 3.18 12.07
CA LEU A 106 -3.25 2.99 12.52
C LEU A 106 -2.88 4.00 13.61
N GLN A 107 -3.21 5.27 13.42
CA GLN A 107 -2.92 6.33 14.39
C GLN A 107 -3.64 6.10 15.72
N LYS A 108 -4.92 5.69 15.69
CA LYS A 108 -5.67 5.33 16.91
C LYS A 108 -5.02 4.17 17.66
N ARG A 109 -4.57 3.13 16.94
CA ARG A 109 -3.89 1.97 17.53
C ARG A 109 -2.57 2.38 18.19
N GLN A 110 -1.77 3.22 17.54
CA GLN A 110 -0.52 3.74 18.11
C GLN A 110 -0.77 4.55 19.39
N GLN A 111 -1.80 5.39 19.40
CA GLN A 111 -2.18 6.17 20.60
C GLN A 111 -2.62 5.27 21.77
N GLN A 112 -3.44 4.25 21.51
CA GLN A 112 -3.88 3.29 22.54
C GLN A 112 -2.73 2.46 23.12
N GLN A 113 -1.76 2.08 22.28
CA GLN A 113 -0.56 1.35 22.72
C GLN A 113 0.35 2.23 23.59
N SER A 114 0.49 3.52 23.28
CA SER A 114 1.29 4.46 24.08
C SER A 114 0.72 4.72 25.48
N SER A 115 -0.61 4.68 25.66
CA SER A 115 -1.27 4.86 26.95
C SER A 115 -1.21 3.64 27.88
N THR A 116 -0.90 2.45 27.36
CA THR A 116 -0.98 1.19 28.14
C THR A 116 0.30 0.89 28.94
N VAL A 117 1.42 1.55 28.64
CA VAL A 117 2.74 1.27 29.26
C VAL A 117 2.93 1.96 30.65
N LEU A 118 2.01 2.82 31.08
CA LEU A 118 2.12 3.61 32.34
C LEU A 118 1.08 3.24 33.41
N ALA A 119 0.81 1.95 33.63
CA ALA A 119 0.24 1.50 34.90
C ALA A 119 1.39 1.07 35.83
N PRO A 120 1.92 1.94 36.71
CA PRO A 120 2.87 1.50 37.72
C PRO A 120 2.14 0.50 38.63
N HIS A 121 2.73 -0.68 38.75
CA HIS A 121 2.36 -1.74 39.68
C HIS A 121 2.13 -1.16 41.10
N ARG A 122 0.88 -0.85 41.45
CA ARG A 122 0.51 -0.59 42.83
C ARG A 122 0.44 -1.92 43.56
N GLU A 123 1.09 -1.94 44.72
CA GLU A 123 0.97 -2.91 45.83
C GLU A 123 1.98 -4.06 45.89
N CYS A 124 3.18 -3.72 46.37
CA CYS A 124 3.90 -4.54 47.34
C CYS A 124 4.44 -3.61 48.44
N LEU A 125 3.59 -3.28 49.43
CA LEU A 125 4.07 -2.77 50.71
C LEU A 125 3.84 -3.86 51.76
N PRO A 126 4.88 -4.25 52.53
CA PRO A 126 4.84 -5.40 53.42
C PRO A 126 3.98 -5.10 54.65
N LYS A 127 3.00 -5.95 54.93
CA LYS A 127 2.35 -5.96 56.24
C LYS A 127 3.34 -6.53 57.27
N MET A 128 4.10 -5.66 57.94
CA MET A 128 4.82 -6.03 59.16
C MET A 128 3.80 -6.33 60.25
N VAL A 129 3.57 -7.62 60.51
CA VAL A 129 2.80 -8.10 61.66
C VAL A 129 3.73 -8.10 62.87
N TYR A 130 3.58 -7.14 63.78
CA TYR A 130 4.24 -7.19 65.08
C TYR A 130 3.55 -8.26 65.95
N HIS A 131 4.24 -9.37 66.21
CA HIS A 131 3.87 -10.30 67.26
C HIS A 131 4.26 -9.68 68.61
N HIS A 132 3.27 -9.17 69.35
CA HIS A 132 3.45 -8.92 70.78
C HIS A 132 3.18 -10.23 71.52
N GLN A 133 4.24 -11.00 71.77
CA GLN A 133 4.21 -11.94 72.89
C GLN A 133 4.23 -11.12 74.18
N SER A 134 3.26 -11.37 75.07
CA SER A 134 3.45 -11.15 76.49
C SER A 134 2.93 -12.36 77.24
N LYS A 135 3.74 -12.75 78.22
CA LYS A 135 3.66 -13.92 79.09
C LYS A 135 2.40 -13.96 79.95
#